data_AF-A0A847MU88-F1
#
_entry.id   AF-A0A847MU88-F1
#
_cell.length_a   1.000
_cell.length_b   1.000
_cell.length_c   1.000
_cell.angle_alpha   90.00
_cell.angle_beta   90.00
_cell.angle_gamma   90.00
#
_symmetry.space_group_name_H-M   'P 1'
#
loop_
_entity.id
_entity.type
_entity.pdbx_description
1 polymer ?
#
loop_
_entity_poly.entity_id
_entity_poly.type
_entity_poly.pdbx_seq_one_letter_code
_entity_poly.pdbx_strand_id
1 'polypeptide(L)'
;EPALEVTESEGGFTLSLRVPLITAADVSLGRRGDDLLIDVGEQHRVVTLPAAVAPLRIAGAGVKGGRLVVSFARNRDKVSA
;
A
#
# COMPACT_ATOMS: atom_id res chain seq x y z
N GLU A 1 0.85 -17.51 7.98
CA GLU A 1 0.22 -16.56 7.04
C GLU A 1 1.11 -15.34 6.84
N PRO A 2 1.23 -14.78 5.62
CA PRO A 2 2.12 -13.64 5.36
C PRO A 2 1.60 -12.35 6.03
N ALA A 3 2.53 -11.45 6.36
CA ALA A 3 2.22 -10.16 6.98
C ALA A 3 1.78 -9.10 5.95
N LEU A 4 2.20 -9.28 4.69
CA LEU A 4 1.98 -8.43 3.52
C LEU A 4 1.35 -9.26 2.39
N GLU A 5 0.32 -8.73 1.77
CA GLU A 5 -0.36 -9.35 0.63
C GLU A 5 -0.68 -8.30 -0.42
N VAL A 6 -0.44 -8.59 -1.70
CA VAL A 6 -0.80 -7.71 -2.81
C VAL A 6 -1.78 -8.42 -3.71
N THR A 7 -2.91 -7.77 -3.98
CA THR A 7 -4.00 -8.32 -4.78
C THR A 7 -4.30 -7.35 -5.92
N GLU A 8 -4.40 -7.86 -7.15
CA GLU A 8 -4.89 -7.05 -8.27
C GLU A 8 -6.39 -6.78 -8.08
N SER A 9 -6.83 -5.58 -8.46
CA SER A 9 -8.22 -5.16 -8.40
C SER A 9 -8.60 -4.49 -9.73
N GLU A 10 -9.89 -4.39 -10.02
CA GLU A 10 -10.40 -3.97 -11.34
C GLU A 10 -9.82 -2.61 -11.82
N GLY A 11 -9.49 -1.70 -10.90
CA GLY A 11 -8.89 -0.39 -11.19
C GLY A 11 -7.39 -0.24 -10.91
N GLY A 12 -6.69 -1.31 -10.51
CA GLY A 12 -5.29 -1.25 -10.11
C GLY A 12 -4.88 -2.35 -9.15
N PHE A 13 -4.23 -1.98 -8.05
CA PHE A 13 -3.71 -2.96 -7.09
C PHE A 13 -3.99 -2.53 -5.66
N THR A 14 -4.15 -3.51 -4.80
CA THR A 14 -4.40 -3.30 -3.38
C THR A 14 -3.34 -4.03 -2.58
N LEU A 15 -2.60 -3.31 -1.76
CA LEU A 15 -1.65 -3.87 -0.82
C LEU A 15 -2.29 -3.90 0.56
N SER A 16 -2.30 -5.05 1.20
CA SER A 16 -2.79 -5.22 2.56
C SER A 16 -1.67 -5.68 3.50
N LEU A 17 -1.57 -5.01 4.64
CA LEU A 17 -0.59 -5.30 5.69
C LEU A 17 -1.30 -5.41 7.04
N ARG A 18 -1.00 -6.44 7.83
CA ARG A 18 -1.47 -6.50 9.22
C ARG A 18 -0.82 -5.40 10.04
N VAL A 19 -1.65 -4.63 10.76
CA VAL A 19 -1.21 -3.57 11.69
C VAL A 19 -1.78 -3.86 13.07
N PRO A 20 -1.01 -3.61 14.15
CA PRO A 20 -1.48 -3.88 15.51
C PRO A 20 -2.51 -2.84 15.92
N LEU A 21 -3.80 -3.21 15.94
CA LEU A 21 -4.93 -2.54 16.62
C LEU A 21 -4.98 -1.00 16.57
N ILE A 22 -4.46 -0.40 15.50
CA ILE A 22 -4.34 1.05 15.35
C ILE A 22 -5.32 1.54 14.29
N THR A 23 -5.82 2.76 14.48
CA THR A 23 -6.79 3.38 13.56
C THR A 23 -6.08 3.99 12.36
N ALA A 24 -6.82 4.23 11.27
CA ALA A 24 -6.25 4.89 10.09
C ALA A 24 -5.70 6.30 10.36
N ALA A 25 -6.14 6.96 11.44
CA ALA A 25 -5.68 8.30 11.81
C ALA A 25 -4.23 8.30 12.32
N ASP A 26 -3.79 7.20 12.93
CA ASP A 26 -2.41 7.06 13.44
C ASP A 26 -1.49 6.37 12.42
N VAL A 27 -2.01 6.12 11.19
CA VAL A 27 -1.22 5.57 10.10
C VAL A 27 -0.81 6.68 9.15
N SER A 28 0.49 6.88 9.01
CA SER A 28 1.08 7.76 8.01
C SER A 28 1.78 6.93 6.94
N LEU A 29 1.62 7.35 5.68
CA LEU A 29 2.28 6.70 4.55
C LEU A 29 3.22 7.67 3.88
N GLY A 30 4.48 7.25 3.78
CA GLY A 30 5.50 7.87 2.96
C GLY A 30 5.85 6.99 1.79
N ARG A 31 6.28 7.60 0.69
CA ARG A 31 6.88 6.86 -0.41
C ARG A 31 8.25 7.41 -0.71
N ARG A 32 9.23 6.53 -0.90
CA ARG A 32 10.56 6.88 -1.40
C ARG A 32 10.99 5.91 -2.48
N GLY A 33 10.97 6.37 -3.73
CA GLY A 33 11.27 5.53 -4.90
C GLY A 33 10.32 4.35 -4.97
N ASP A 34 10.88 3.16 -4.80
CA ASP A 34 10.17 1.87 -4.79
C ASP A 34 9.90 1.35 -3.38
N ASP A 35 10.21 2.13 -2.35
CA ASP A 35 9.92 1.79 -0.96
C ASP A 35 8.69 2.53 -0.45
N LEU A 36 7.83 1.80 0.24
CA LEU A 36 6.70 2.32 1.00
C LEU A 36 7.10 2.41 2.47
N LEU A 37 7.16 3.63 2.98
CA LEU A 37 7.29 3.90 4.40
C LEU A 37 5.90 3.91 5.02
N ILE A 38 5.74 3.10 6.06
CA ILE A 38 4.50 2.93 6.79
C ILE A 38 4.81 3.26 8.24
N ASP A 39 4.26 4.38 8.69
CA ASP A 39 4.30 4.85 10.06
C ASP A 39 2.99 4.46 10.72
N VAL A 40 3.05 3.71 11.83
CA VAL A 40 1.88 3.24 12.59
C VAL A 40 2.16 3.50 14.07
N GLY A 41 1.66 4.62 14.59
CA GLY A 41 1.99 5.07 15.94
C GLY A 41 3.50 5.26 16.12
N GLU A 42 4.13 4.45 16.98
CA GLU A 42 5.59 4.47 17.24
C GLU A 42 6.37 3.49 16.35
N GLN A 43 5.69 2.74 15.48
CA GLN A 43 6.32 1.74 14.62
C GLN A 43 6.53 2.30 13.22
N HIS A 44 7.78 2.31 12.78
CA HIS A 44 8.15 2.67 11.41
C HIS A 44 8.54 1.41 10.66
N ARG A 45 7.86 1.14 9.56
CA ARG A 45 8.14 0.00 8.69
C ARG A 45 8.47 0.50 7.29
N VAL A 46 9.55 -0.02 6.74
CA VAL A 46 9.86 0.14 5.33
C VAL A 46 9.53 -1.15 4.62
N VAL A 47 8.70 -1.07 3.61
CA VAL A 47 8.30 -2.20 2.77
C VAL A 47 8.69 -1.87 1.35
N THR A 48 9.63 -2.63 0.81
CA THR A 48 9.95 -2.55 -0.62
C THR A 48 8.73 -3.01 -1.41
N LEU A 49 8.25 -2.13 -2.27
CA LEU A 49 7.08 -2.39 -3.10
C LEU A 49 7.40 -3.50 -4.08
N PRO A 50 6.53 -4.52 -4.21
CA PRO A 50 6.65 -5.48 -5.29
C PRO A 50 6.62 -4.77 -6.65
N ALA A 51 7.37 -5.29 -7.62
CA ALA A 51 7.50 -4.68 -8.95
C ALA A 51 6.16 -4.39 -9.66
N ALA A 52 5.09 -5.13 -9.32
CA ALA A 52 3.74 -4.90 -9.83
C ALA A 52 3.13 -3.56 -9.39
N VAL A 53 3.50 -3.05 -8.21
CA VAL A 53 2.94 -1.83 -7.60
C VAL A 53 3.97 -0.72 -7.39
N ALA A 54 5.26 -1.05 -7.45
CA ALA A 54 6.36 -0.08 -7.41
C ALA A 54 6.17 1.10 -8.37
N PRO A 55 5.81 0.93 -9.67
CA PRO A 55 5.61 2.08 -10.56
C PRO A 55 4.29 2.83 -10.34
N LEU A 56 3.35 2.29 -9.55
CA LEU A 56 1.99 2.82 -9.46
C LEU A 56 1.86 3.95 -8.45
N ARG A 57 0.93 4.88 -8.68
CA ARG A 57 0.62 5.94 -7.71
C ARG A 57 -0.34 5.45 -6.65
N ILE A 58 -0.09 5.86 -5.41
CA ILE A 58 -1.01 5.62 -4.29
C ILE A 58 -2.27 6.44 -4.55
N ALA A 59 -3.40 5.77 -4.70
CA ALA A 59 -4.72 6.37 -4.86
C ALA A 59 -5.34 6.70 -3.50
N GLY A 60 -5.03 5.91 -2.47
CA GLY A 60 -5.50 6.14 -1.13
C GLY A 60 -5.05 5.02 -0.19
N ALA A 61 -5.32 5.22 1.10
CA ALA A 61 -5.08 4.21 2.10
C ALA A 61 -6.08 4.30 3.25
N GLY A 62 -6.33 3.18 3.91
CA GLY A 62 -7.18 3.11 5.08
C GLY A 62 -6.98 1.82 5.85
N VAL A 63 -7.43 1.78 7.09
CA VAL A 63 -7.37 0.57 7.92
C VAL A 63 -8.75 -0.08 7.98
N LYS A 64 -8.82 -1.38 7.70
CA LYS A 64 -10.05 -2.17 7.76
C LYS A 64 -9.79 -3.50 8.46
N GLY A 65 -10.47 -3.75 9.57
CA GLY A 65 -10.36 -5.02 10.31
C GLY A 65 -8.94 -5.34 10.81
N GLY A 66 -8.18 -4.34 11.26
CA GLY A 66 -6.79 -4.53 11.72
C GLY A 66 -5.76 -4.73 10.60
N ARG A 67 -6.15 -4.42 9.35
CA ARG A 67 -5.24 -4.41 8.21
C ARG A 67 -5.21 -3.04 7.57
N LEU A 68 -4.02 -2.51 7.36
CA LEU A 68 -3.79 -1.36 6.50
C LEU A 68 -3.95 -1.81 5.06
N VAL A 69 -4.81 -1.13 4.33
CA VAL A 69 -5.12 -1.37 2.93
C VAL A 69 -4.70 -0.11 2.16
N VAL A 70 -3.78 -0.28 1.22
CA VAL A 70 -3.27 0.77 0.35
C VAL A 70 -3.71 0.47 -1.07
N SER A 71 -4.46 1.39 -1.66
CA SER A 71 -4.94 1.30 -3.03
C SER A 71 -3.98 2.02 -3.95
N PHE A 72 -3.57 1.35 -5.02
CA PHE A 72 -2.72 1.90 -6.07
C PHE A 72 -3.56 2.02 -7.34
N ALA A 73 -3.62 3.22 -7.91
CA ALA A 73 -4.24 3.42 -9.21
C ALA A 73 -3.31 2.84 -10.29
N ARG A 74 -3.85 2.02 -11.19
CA ARG A 74 -3.11 1.60 -12.37
C ARG A 74 -2.77 2.88 -13.14
N ASN A 75 -1.48 3.23 -13.22
CA ASN A 75 -1.07 4.24 -14.19
C ASN A 75 -1.37 3.62 -15.53
N ARG A 76 -2.45 4.04 -16.19
CA ARG A 76 -2.73 3.64 -17.55
C ARG A 76 -1.75 4.40 -18.41
N ASP A 77 -0.47 4.01 -18.35
CA ASP A 77 0.44 4.22 -19.45
C ASP A 77 -0.25 3.55 -20.62
N LYS A 78 -0.77 4.40 -21.51
CA LYS A 78 -1.43 3.97 -22.72
C LYS A 78 -0.46 3.08 -23.48
N VAL A 79 -0.66 1.78 -23.46
CA VAL A 79 -0.30 0.95 -24.61
C VAL A 79 -1.48 1.08 -25.57
N SER A 80 -1.50 2.23 -26.25
CA SER A 80 -2.02 2.30 -27.60
C SER A 80 -0.90 1.82 -28.50
N ALA A 81 -0.98 0.57 -28.95
CA ALA A 81 -0.30 0.06 -30.13
C ALA A 81 -1.12 -1.13 -30.64
#